data_AF-A0A7H8RC56-F1
#
_entry.id   AF-A0A7H8RC56-F1
#
_cell.length_a   1.000
_cell.length_b   1.000
_cell.length_c   1.000
_cell.angle_alpha   90.00
_cell.angle_beta   90.00
_cell.angle_gamma   90.00
#
_symmetry.space_group_name_H-M   'P 1'
#
loop_
_entity.id
_entity.type
_entity.pdbx_description
1 polymer ?
#
loop_
_entity_poly.entity_id
_entity_poly.type
_entity_poly.pdbx_seq_one_letter_code
_entity_poly.pdbx_strand_id
1 'polypeptide(L)'
;MSGIAAIKTPSHDDIQVFYTTTKSNLGLDIRKAIHSNNNPTKGYIATSTDPDGNVVTSSDIAVSSYLGIQFVVGITRNPAGTTGAPSGTTLNNISILSPISQTIARVEQDNSRITSCSNGIQSSVFYLRKHPHDPEGSHLWEYDFDSGQAKHVDDLANVRKGSGLASYYTKDDRLVVYQDKKGVIREYSSKTTDILMKNNRFFYTASEKQFSVDFARGDP
;
A
#
# COMPACT_ATOMS: atom_id res chain seq x y z
N MET A 1 -9.79 -11.36 -10.37
CA MET A 1 -8.97 -10.80 -11.46
C MET A 1 -7.52 -10.90 -11.02
N SER A 2 -6.61 -11.28 -11.92
CA SER A 2 -5.18 -11.21 -11.64
C SER A 2 -4.73 -9.76 -11.53
N GLY A 3 -3.86 -9.46 -10.58
CA GLY A 3 -3.23 -8.15 -10.48
C GLY A 3 -2.37 -7.84 -11.72
N ILE A 4 -2.40 -6.59 -12.14
CA ILE A 4 -1.54 -6.04 -13.21
C ILE A 4 -0.93 -4.72 -12.73
N ALA A 5 0.34 -4.50 -13.03
CA ALA A 5 1.03 -3.25 -12.79
C ALA A 5 1.96 -2.95 -13.95
N ALA A 6 2.18 -1.68 -14.27
CA ALA A 6 3.07 -1.30 -15.35
C ALA A 6 3.90 -0.07 -14.97
N ILE A 7 5.14 -0.05 -15.44
CA ILE A 7 6.06 1.07 -15.26
C ILE A 7 6.84 1.33 -16.55
N LYS A 8 7.09 2.59 -16.87
CA LYS A 8 7.99 2.97 -17.95
C LYS A 8 9.43 2.76 -17.49
N THR A 9 10.25 2.14 -18.33
CA THR A 9 11.69 2.01 -18.05
C THR A 9 12.33 3.41 -18.04
N PRO A 10 13.14 3.78 -17.04
CA PRO A 10 13.72 5.13 -17.00
C PRO A 10 14.67 5.44 -18.16
N SER A 11 15.40 4.44 -18.66
CA SER A 11 16.44 4.60 -19.70
C SER A 11 15.97 4.35 -21.13
N HIS A 12 14.77 3.78 -21.31
CA HIS A 12 14.23 3.37 -22.60
C HIS A 12 12.73 3.64 -22.65
N ASP A 13 12.16 3.90 -23.83
CA ASP A 13 10.72 4.08 -23.98
C ASP A 13 9.91 2.77 -23.86
N ASP A 14 10.51 1.73 -23.29
CA ASP A 14 9.91 0.42 -23.08
C ASP A 14 9.06 0.41 -21.81
N ILE A 15 7.95 -0.32 -21.85
CA ILE A 15 7.02 -0.52 -20.74
C ILE A 15 7.24 -1.92 -20.16
N GLN A 16 7.50 -2.00 -18.86
CA GLN A 16 7.51 -3.26 -18.13
C GLN A 16 6.11 -3.49 -17.57
N VAL A 17 5.52 -4.65 -17.91
CA VAL A 17 4.20 -5.06 -17.44
C VAL A 17 4.38 -6.27 -16.53
N PHE A 18 4.02 -6.08 -15.27
CA PHE A 18 3.98 -7.12 -14.26
C PHE A 18 2.56 -7.65 -14.13
N TYR A 19 2.43 -8.96 -13.91
CA TYR A 19 1.12 -9.60 -13.75
C TYR A 19 1.21 -10.84 -12.87
N THR A 20 0.10 -11.22 -12.25
CA THR A 20 0.02 -12.51 -11.52
C THR A 20 -0.45 -13.64 -12.44
N THR A 21 0.29 -14.74 -12.46
CA THR A 21 -0.07 -15.92 -13.25
C THR A 21 -1.16 -16.76 -12.56
N THR A 22 -1.77 -17.70 -13.31
CA THR A 22 -2.70 -18.70 -12.76
C THR A 22 -2.07 -19.58 -11.68
N LYS A 23 -0.74 -19.72 -11.71
CA LYS A 23 0.09 -20.45 -10.76
C LYS A 23 0.57 -19.60 -9.58
N SER A 24 -0.01 -18.42 -9.34
CA SER A 24 0.35 -17.55 -8.20
C SER A 24 1.80 -17.02 -8.24
N ASN A 25 2.40 -16.96 -9.44
CA ASN A 25 3.73 -16.39 -9.66
C ASN A 25 3.65 -14.95 -10.16
N LEU A 26 4.72 -14.18 -9.97
CA LEU A 26 4.93 -12.90 -10.64
C LEU A 26 5.46 -13.16 -12.06
N GLY A 27 4.75 -12.68 -13.07
CA GLY A 27 5.20 -12.61 -14.45
C GLY A 27 5.69 -11.21 -14.82
N LEU A 28 6.56 -11.14 -15.83
CA LEU A 28 7.08 -9.92 -16.44
C LEU A 28 7.00 -10.03 -17.96
N ASP A 29 6.47 -9.00 -18.60
CA ASP A 29 6.56 -8.78 -20.05
C ASP A 29 7.17 -7.40 -20.30
N ILE A 30 8.04 -7.30 -21.30
CA ILE A 30 8.68 -6.05 -21.70
C ILE A 30 8.16 -5.67 -23.08
N ARG A 31 7.48 -4.53 -23.15
CA ARG A 31 6.88 -4.00 -24.38
C ARG A 31 7.71 -2.84 -24.89
N LYS A 32 8.23 -2.97 -26.11
CA LYS A 32 9.05 -1.91 -26.73
C LYS A 32 8.20 -0.72 -27.19
N ALA A 33 8.74 0.49 -27.20
CA ALA A 33 7.98 1.66 -27.69
C ALA A 33 7.58 1.54 -29.18
N ILE A 34 8.46 0.93 -29.99
CA ILE A 34 8.30 0.78 -31.44
C ILE A 34 7.98 -0.69 -31.73
N HIS A 35 6.70 -1.01 -31.90
CA HIS A 35 6.27 -2.35 -32.31
C HIS A 35 6.10 -2.40 -33.84
N SER A 36 6.99 -3.09 -34.54
CA SER A 36 6.73 -3.46 -35.94
C SER A 36 5.82 -4.68 -36.09
N ASN A 37 5.65 -5.51 -35.05
CA ASN A 37 4.93 -6.79 -35.11
C ASN A 37 4.05 -7.04 -33.85
N ASN A 38 3.09 -6.17 -33.57
CA ASN A 38 2.19 -6.34 -32.41
C ASN A 38 1.26 -7.56 -32.62
N ASN A 39 1.36 -8.58 -31.78
CA ASN A 39 0.45 -9.74 -31.82
C ASN A 39 -0.69 -9.55 -30.78
N PRO A 40 -1.91 -9.22 -31.21
CA PRO A 40 -3.03 -8.97 -30.30
C PRO A 40 -3.53 -10.24 -29.59
N THR A 41 -3.10 -11.44 -30.02
CA THR A 41 -3.51 -12.72 -29.42
C THR A 41 -2.46 -13.31 -28.48
N LYS A 42 -1.41 -12.57 -28.11
CA LYS A 42 -0.38 -13.05 -27.18
C LYS A 42 -0.98 -13.26 -25.79
N GLY A 43 -1.13 -14.52 -25.39
CA GLY A 43 -1.53 -14.92 -24.04
C GLY A 43 -0.32 -15.17 -23.15
N TYR A 44 -0.49 -14.96 -21.85
CA TYR A 44 0.56 -15.15 -20.84
C TYR A 44 0.04 -16.14 -19.81
N ILE A 45 0.50 -17.39 -19.90
CA ILE A 45 0.02 -18.49 -19.06
C ILE A 45 1.24 -19.22 -18.51
N ALA A 46 1.24 -19.51 -17.21
CA ALA A 46 2.24 -20.37 -16.62
C ALA A 46 2.09 -21.80 -17.17
N THR A 47 3.19 -22.48 -17.44
CA THR A 47 3.13 -23.87 -17.88
C THR A 47 2.59 -24.76 -16.76
N SER A 48 2.03 -25.92 -17.11
CA SER A 48 1.55 -26.88 -16.11
C SER A 48 2.67 -27.43 -15.21
N THR A 49 3.93 -27.30 -15.63
CA THR A 49 5.13 -27.75 -14.92
C THR A 49 5.77 -26.67 -14.05
N ASP A 50 5.33 -25.42 -14.15
CA ASP A 50 5.88 -24.34 -13.33
C ASP A 50 5.48 -24.56 -11.86
N PRO A 51 6.38 -24.27 -10.90
CA PRO A 51 6.06 -24.37 -9.48
C PRO A 51 4.95 -23.39 -9.09
N ASP A 52 4.15 -23.77 -8.10
CA ASP A 52 3.16 -22.87 -7.53
C ASP A 52 3.86 -21.76 -6.74
N GLY A 53 3.48 -20.51 -7.00
CA GLY A 53 3.96 -19.34 -6.28
C GLY A 53 3.12 -18.99 -5.06
N ASN A 54 3.51 -17.91 -4.40
CA ASN A 54 2.88 -17.47 -3.15
C ASN A 54 2.04 -16.19 -3.26
N VAL A 55 1.90 -15.61 -4.46
CA VAL A 55 1.11 -14.39 -4.68
C VAL A 55 -0.39 -14.72 -4.64
N VAL A 56 -1.18 -13.91 -3.97
CA VAL A 56 -2.64 -14.06 -3.95
C VAL A 56 -3.19 -13.73 -5.35
N THR A 57 -3.76 -14.71 -6.04
CA THR A 57 -4.18 -14.57 -7.45
C THR A 57 -5.30 -13.56 -7.69
N SER A 58 -6.05 -13.19 -6.66
CA SER A 58 -7.10 -12.18 -6.71
C SER A 58 -6.67 -10.80 -6.20
N SER A 59 -5.39 -10.61 -5.84
CA SER A 59 -4.89 -9.33 -5.34
C SER A 59 -4.34 -8.43 -6.43
N ASP A 60 -4.43 -7.13 -6.19
CA ASP A 60 -3.69 -6.12 -6.94
C ASP A 60 -2.17 -6.30 -6.70
N ILE A 61 -1.39 -5.82 -7.66
CA ILE A 61 0.06 -5.65 -7.54
C ILE A 61 0.38 -4.20 -7.85
N ALA A 62 1.48 -3.70 -7.32
CA ALA A 62 1.93 -2.33 -7.53
C ALA A 62 3.41 -2.32 -7.89
N VAL A 63 3.84 -1.32 -8.65
CA VAL A 63 5.23 -1.14 -9.08
C VAL A 63 5.64 0.31 -8.89
N SER A 64 6.84 0.50 -8.35
CA SER A 64 7.44 1.82 -8.14
C SER A 64 8.97 1.70 -8.21
N SER A 65 9.66 2.84 -8.32
CA SER A 65 11.13 2.91 -8.26
C SER A 65 11.58 3.66 -7.01
N TYR A 66 12.51 3.13 -6.22
CA TYR A 66 13.05 3.81 -5.03
C TYR A 66 14.58 3.70 -5.05
N LEU A 67 15.26 4.85 -4.97
CA LEU A 67 16.73 4.95 -5.02
C LEU A 67 17.35 4.23 -6.22
N GLY A 68 16.72 4.38 -7.40
CA GLY A 68 17.16 3.74 -8.65
C GLY A 68 16.81 2.26 -8.79
N ILE A 69 16.19 1.64 -7.78
CA ILE A 69 15.76 0.24 -7.82
C ILE A 69 14.26 0.19 -8.11
N GLN A 70 13.87 -0.55 -9.15
CA GLN A 70 12.47 -0.88 -9.38
C GLN A 70 12.08 -2.06 -8.49
N PHE A 71 10.94 -1.93 -7.81
CA PHE A 71 10.41 -2.98 -6.98
C PHE A 71 8.93 -3.21 -7.27
N VAL A 72 8.52 -4.46 -7.14
CA VAL A 72 7.13 -4.88 -7.31
C VAL A 72 6.61 -5.30 -5.95
N VAL A 73 5.44 -4.82 -5.58
CA VAL A 73 4.76 -5.19 -4.33
C VAL A 73 3.48 -5.94 -4.67
N GLY A 74 3.16 -6.93 -3.86
CA GLY A 74 1.93 -7.71 -3.97
C GLY A 74 1.51 -8.28 -2.64
N ILE A 75 0.33 -8.88 -2.61
CA ILE A 75 -0.15 -9.62 -1.46
C ILE A 75 0.27 -11.08 -1.62
N THR A 76 0.94 -11.63 -0.61
CA THR A 76 1.36 -13.03 -0.56
C THR A 76 0.62 -13.77 0.54
N ARG A 77 0.38 -15.07 0.34
CA ARG A 77 -0.22 -15.89 1.39
C ARG A 77 0.77 -15.98 2.56
N ASN A 78 0.24 -15.95 3.78
CA ASN A 78 1.07 -16.31 4.92
C ASN A 78 1.36 -17.82 4.82
N PRO A 79 2.63 -18.28 4.90
CA PRO A 79 2.90 -19.71 4.97
C PRO A 79 2.17 -20.28 6.18
N ALA A 80 1.16 -21.10 5.93
CA ALA A 80 0.50 -21.85 6.98
C ALA A 80 1.53 -22.79 7.61
N GLY A 81 1.81 -22.64 8.90
CA GLY A 81 2.52 -23.67 9.66
C GLY A 81 4.04 -23.52 9.79
N THR A 82 4.59 -22.32 9.92
CA THR A 82 5.86 -22.23 10.68
C THR A 82 5.58 -22.65 12.11
N THR A 83 6.27 -23.69 12.59
CA THR A 83 6.19 -24.17 13.98
C THR A 83 6.37 -23.00 14.94
N GLY A 84 5.30 -22.62 15.64
CA GLY A 84 5.25 -21.47 16.55
C GLY A 84 4.38 -20.29 16.08
N ALA A 85 3.90 -20.28 14.83
CA ALA A 85 2.83 -19.38 14.44
C ALA A 85 1.51 -19.89 15.03
N PRO A 86 0.75 -19.07 15.79
CA PRO A 86 -0.55 -19.48 16.27
C PRO A 86 -1.40 -19.92 15.08
N SER A 87 -1.90 -21.16 15.13
CA SER A 87 -2.80 -21.71 14.14
C SER A 87 -3.97 -20.75 13.93
N GLY A 88 -4.16 -20.29 12.69
CA GLY A 88 -5.31 -19.44 12.34
C GLY A 88 -5.02 -17.97 12.03
N THR A 89 -3.82 -17.61 11.57
CA THR A 89 -3.62 -16.23 11.09
C THR A 89 -4.51 -15.95 9.88
N THR A 90 -5.56 -15.15 10.07
CA THR A 90 -6.48 -14.65 9.02
C THR A 90 -5.87 -13.52 8.19
N LEU A 91 -4.55 -13.38 8.21
CA LEU A 91 -3.82 -12.30 7.58
C LEU A 91 -2.94 -12.82 6.43
N ASN A 92 -2.93 -12.07 5.34
CA ASN A 92 -1.95 -12.16 4.29
C ASN A 92 -0.79 -11.18 4.56
N ASN A 93 0.33 -11.39 3.86
CA ASN A 93 1.46 -10.49 3.89
C ASN A 93 1.37 -9.53 2.70
N ILE A 94 1.72 -8.26 2.90
CA ILE A 94 2.09 -7.36 1.82
C ILE A 94 3.61 -7.46 1.70
N SER A 95 4.09 -7.85 0.54
CA SER A 95 5.51 -8.16 0.32
C SER A 95 6.03 -7.51 -0.93
N ILE A 96 7.29 -7.08 -0.89
CA ILE A 96 8.09 -6.89 -2.07
C ILE A 96 8.22 -8.27 -2.73
N LEU A 97 7.81 -8.40 -3.99
CA LEU A 97 7.87 -9.61 -4.80
C LEU A 97 9.16 -9.68 -5.63
N SER A 98 9.69 -8.52 -5.99
CA SER A 98 10.93 -8.36 -6.74
C SER A 98 11.59 -7.04 -6.32
N PRO A 99 12.92 -6.97 -6.13
CA PRO A 99 13.90 -8.03 -6.41
C PRO A 99 14.01 -9.12 -5.33
N ILE A 100 13.56 -8.84 -4.11
CA ILE A 100 13.67 -9.76 -2.96
C ILE A 100 12.29 -9.96 -2.35
N SER A 101 11.96 -11.19 -2.01
CA SER A 101 10.73 -11.54 -1.30
C SER A 101 10.83 -11.09 0.17
N GLN A 102 10.32 -9.90 0.49
CA GLN A 102 10.33 -9.33 1.84
C GLN A 102 8.96 -8.81 2.25
N THR A 103 8.46 -9.26 3.41
CA THR A 103 7.22 -8.74 4.00
C THR A 103 7.44 -7.36 4.60
N ILE A 104 6.57 -6.41 4.22
CA ILE A 104 6.61 -5.01 4.68
C ILE A 104 5.39 -4.66 5.56
N ALA A 105 4.27 -5.34 5.36
CA ALA A 105 3.06 -5.16 6.17
C ALA A 105 2.20 -6.42 6.16
N ARG A 106 1.11 -6.41 6.94
CA ARG A 106 0.10 -7.47 6.98
C ARG A 106 -1.30 -6.89 6.81
N VAL A 107 -2.17 -7.67 6.18
CA VAL A 107 -3.53 -7.26 5.83
C VAL A 107 -4.48 -8.44 5.96
N GLU A 108 -5.76 -8.19 6.18
CA GLU A 108 -6.78 -9.23 6.26
C GLU A 108 -6.89 -10.03 4.94
N GLN A 109 -7.26 -11.31 5.03
CA GLN A 109 -7.36 -12.20 3.87
C GLN A 109 -8.35 -11.75 2.81
N ASP A 110 -9.40 -11.02 3.19
CA ASP A 110 -10.42 -10.48 2.28
C ASP A 110 -9.97 -9.17 1.60
N ASN A 111 -8.76 -8.71 1.88
CA ASN A 111 -8.18 -7.53 1.26
C ASN A 111 -7.33 -7.88 0.04
N SER A 112 -7.58 -7.16 -1.04
CA SER A 112 -6.90 -7.32 -2.32
C SER A 112 -6.31 -6.03 -2.87
N ARG A 113 -6.39 -4.90 -2.13
CA ARG A 113 -6.21 -3.55 -2.68
C ARG A 113 -4.93 -2.90 -2.19
N ILE A 114 -3.99 -2.71 -3.13
CA ILE A 114 -2.73 -2.01 -2.90
C ILE A 114 -2.41 -1.07 -4.07
N THR A 115 -1.63 -0.04 -3.80
CA THR A 115 -1.01 0.82 -4.82
C THR A 115 0.34 1.32 -4.29
N SER A 116 1.22 1.79 -5.17
CA SER A 116 2.49 2.39 -4.78
C SER A 116 2.76 3.65 -5.60
N CYS A 117 3.47 4.60 -5.01
CA CYS A 117 3.98 5.77 -5.72
C CYS A 117 5.37 6.14 -5.24
N SER A 118 6.12 6.82 -6.09
CA SER A 118 7.47 7.29 -5.78
C SER A 118 7.84 8.52 -6.60
N ASN A 119 8.72 9.36 -6.06
CA ASN A 119 9.42 10.42 -6.80
C ASN A 119 10.88 10.04 -7.18
N GLY A 120 11.26 8.78 -6.98
CA GLY A 120 12.60 8.24 -7.20
C GLY A 120 13.51 8.30 -5.97
N ILE A 121 13.23 9.19 -5.02
CA ILE A 121 14.00 9.35 -3.77
C ILE A 121 13.22 8.82 -2.57
N GLN A 122 11.89 8.99 -2.58
CA GLN A 122 10.96 8.58 -1.54
C GLN A 122 9.87 7.72 -2.16
N SER A 123 9.42 6.72 -1.42
CA SER A 123 8.41 5.78 -1.91
C SER A 123 7.47 5.32 -0.82
N SER A 124 6.20 5.14 -1.19
CA SER A 124 5.16 4.64 -0.29
C SER A 124 4.33 3.55 -0.95
N VAL A 125 3.88 2.59 -0.14
CA VAL A 125 2.82 1.64 -0.49
C VAL A 125 1.57 2.01 0.30
N PHE A 126 0.47 2.20 -0.42
CA PHE A 126 -0.83 2.40 0.20
C PHE A 126 -1.68 1.15 0.05
N TYR A 127 -2.38 0.80 1.11
CA TYR A 127 -3.24 -0.36 1.16
C TYR A 127 -4.42 -0.12 2.08
N LEU A 128 -5.49 -0.87 1.87
CA LEU A 128 -6.62 -0.86 2.79
C LEU A 128 -6.37 -1.82 3.95
N ARG A 129 -6.88 -1.52 5.13
CA ARG A 129 -6.90 -2.46 6.27
C ARG A 129 -8.03 -2.10 7.23
N LYS A 130 -8.48 -3.06 8.03
CA LYS A 130 -9.38 -2.79 9.16
C LYS A 130 -8.66 -2.01 10.26
N HIS A 131 -9.37 -1.12 10.94
CA HIS A 131 -8.85 -0.42 12.11
C HIS A 131 -9.29 -1.16 13.39
N PRO A 132 -8.43 -1.31 14.42
CA PRO A 132 -8.80 -2.02 15.65
C PRO A 132 -10.05 -1.45 16.35
N HIS A 133 -10.27 -0.14 16.22
CA HIS A 133 -11.42 0.56 16.79
C HIS A 133 -12.60 0.73 15.81
N ASP A 134 -12.46 0.28 14.55
CA ASP A 134 -13.54 0.23 13.55
C ASP A 134 -13.32 -1.01 12.64
N PRO A 135 -13.68 -2.22 13.13
CA PRO A 135 -13.42 -3.47 12.43
C PRO A 135 -14.30 -3.69 11.18
N GLU A 136 -15.39 -2.94 11.05
CA GLU A 136 -16.26 -2.93 9.87
C GLU A 136 -15.80 -1.88 8.84
N GLY A 137 -15.00 -0.91 9.28
CA GLY A 137 -14.36 0.11 8.46
C GLY A 137 -13.25 -0.43 7.57
N SER A 138 -13.07 0.25 6.44
CA SER A 138 -11.90 0.08 5.57
C SER A 138 -11.13 1.39 5.62
N HIS A 139 -9.89 1.30 6.08
CA HIS A 139 -9.04 2.46 6.34
C HIS A 139 -7.82 2.42 5.44
N LEU A 140 -7.35 3.60 5.04
CA LEU A 140 -6.12 3.71 4.27
C LEU A 140 -4.93 3.61 5.22
N TRP A 141 -3.95 2.80 4.85
CA TRP A 141 -2.68 2.67 5.52
C TRP A 141 -1.56 2.96 4.56
N GLU A 142 -0.47 3.49 5.09
CA GLU A 142 0.73 3.82 4.36
C GLU A 142 1.91 3.06 4.95
N TYR A 143 2.65 2.33 4.12
CA TYR A 143 4.00 1.89 4.43
C TYR A 143 4.98 2.82 3.73
N ASP A 144 5.84 3.47 4.51
CA ASP A 144 6.84 4.41 4.04
C ASP A 144 8.23 3.73 4.01
N PHE A 145 8.89 3.75 2.85
CA PHE A 145 10.17 3.06 2.66
C PHE A 145 11.34 3.74 3.37
N ASP A 146 11.26 5.04 3.63
CA ASP A 146 12.33 5.79 4.30
C ASP A 146 12.38 5.42 5.80
N SER A 147 11.21 5.40 6.45
CA SER A 147 11.07 5.06 7.87
C SER A 147 10.94 3.56 8.14
N GLY A 148 10.56 2.77 7.13
CA GLY A 148 10.25 1.35 7.26
C GLY A 148 9.01 1.07 8.13
N GLN A 149 8.16 2.07 8.36
CA GLN A 149 6.99 1.97 9.23
C GLN A 149 5.69 1.98 8.44
N ALA A 150 4.73 1.20 8.94
CA ALA A 150 3.34 1.27 8.53
C ALA A 150 2.54 2.17 9.48
N LYS A 151 1.77 3.13 8.95
CA LYS A 151 0.89 3.99 9.72
C LYS A 151 -0.52 4.04 9.15
N HIS A 152 -1.50 4.20 10.02
CA HIS A 152 -2.86 4.56 9.64
C HIS A 152 -2.85 5.99 9.10
N VAL A 153 -3.62 6.23 8.04
CA VAL A 153 -3.87 7.58 7.53
C VAL A 153 -5.11 8.11 8.22
N ASP A 154 -4.90 8.98 9.20
CA ASP A 154 -5.98 9.60 9.97
C ASP A 154 -6.89 10.46 9.08
N ASP A 155 -8.11 10.72 9.55
CA ASP A 155 -9.15 11.54 8.90
C ASP A 155 -9.76 11.01 7.59
N LEU A 156 -9.39 9.81 7.14
CA LEU A 156 -10.07 9.12 6.03
C LEU A 156 -11.24 8.25 6.52
N ALA A 157 -12.29 8.86 7.08
CA ALA A 157 -13.39 8.13 7.73
C ALA A 157 -14.33 7.34 6.79
N ASN A 158 -14.08 7.30 5.47
CA ASN A 158 -15.11 6.89 4.50
C ASN A 158 -14.60 6.13 3.27
N VAL A 159 -13.49 5.39 3.32
CA VAL A 159 -13.10 4.56 2.16
C VAL A 159 -14.10 3.40 2.00
N ARG A 160 -14.58 3.17 0.77
CA ARG A 160 -15.44 2.03 0.46
C ARG A 160 -14.65 0.73 0.58
N LYS A 161 -15.21 -0.28 1.23
CA LYS A 161 -14.60 -1.62 1.29
C LYS A 161 -14.32 -2.12 -0.13
N GLY A 162 -13.07 -2.55 -0.37
CA GLY A 162 -12.64 -3.06 -1.67
C GLY A 162 -12.49 -2.00 -2.77
N SER A 163 -12.50 -0.70 -2.42
CA SER A 163 -12.19 0.39 -3.35
C SER A 163 -10.87 0.10 -4.06
N GLY A 164 -10.84 0.27 -5.38
CA GLY A 164 -9.58 0.39 -6.10
C GLY A 164 -8.80 1.59 -5.56
N LEU A 165 -7.47 1.47 -5.58
CA LEU A 165 -6.56 2.53 -5.20
C LEU A 165 -5.69 2.88 -6.39
N ALA A 166 -5.44 4.17 -6.57
CA ALA A 166 -4.41 4.66 -7.47
C ALA A 166 -3.60 5.72 -6.72
N SER A 167 -2.28 5.66 -6.79
CA SER A 167 -1.42 6.64 -6.14
C SER A 167 -0.44 7.23 -7.11
N TYR A 168 -0.12 8.50 -6.92
CA TYR A 168 0.90 9.19 -7.68
C TYR A 168 1.64 10.17 -6.80
N TYR A 169 2.82 10.57 -7.27
CA TYR A 169 3.69 11.50 -6.57
C TYR A 169 3.73 12.81 -7.35
N THR A 170 3.53 13.93 -6.66
CA THR A 170 3.83 15.29 -7.15
C THR A 170 5.11 15.78 -6.49
N LYS A 171 5.72 16.88 -6.96
CA LYS A 171 7.06 17.32 -6.54
C LYS A 171 7.40 17.11 -5.06
N ASP A 172 6.47 17.40 -4.15
CA ASP A 172 6.65 17.10 -2.72
C ASP A 172 5.38 16.56 -2.03
N ASP A 173 4.48 15.86 -2.73
CA ASP A 173 3.31 15.24 -2.09
C ASP A 173 2.97 13.86 -2.67
N ARG A 174 2.51 12.97 -1.79
CA ARG A 174 1.92 11.67 -2.13
C ARG A 174 0.42 11.82 -2.16
N LEU A 175 -0.18 11.43 -3.28
CA LEU A 175 -1.63 11.47 -3.45
C LEU A 175 -2.19 10.07 -3.69
N VAL A 176 -3.41 9.84 -3.18
CA VAL A 176 -4.12 8.58 -3.35
C VAL A 176 -5.56 8.86 -3.77
N VAL A 177 -5.95 8.34 -4.91
CA VAL A 177 -7.32 8.35 -5.42
C VAL A 177 -8.04 7.09 -4.98
N TYR A 178 -9.24 7.26 -4.43
CA TYR A 178 -10.07 6.18 -3.91
C TYR A 178 -11.56 6.50 -4.06
N GLN A 179 -12.42 5.49 -3.88
CA GLN A 179 -13.87 5.65 -3.83
C GLN A 179 -14.36 5.67 -2.37
N ASP A 180 -15.19 6.65 -2.04
CA ASP A 180 -15.81 6.73 -0.71
C ASP A 180 -17.04 5.82 -0.57
N LYS A 181 -17.55 5.65 0.66
CA LYS A 181 -18.74 4.84 0.98
C LYS A 181 -20.01 5.30 0.22
N LYS A 182 -20.06 6.53 -0.29
CA LYS A 182 -21.17 7.08 -1.09
C LYS A 182 -20.96 6.89 -2.60
N GLY A 183 -19.84 6.28 -3.01
CA GLY A 183 -19.50 6.03 -4.41
C GLY A 183 -18.76 7.17 -5.10
N VAL A 184 -18.42 8.26 -4.38
CA VAL A 184 -17.72 9.43 -4.93
C VAL A 184 -16.22 9.16 -4.99
N ILE A 185 -15.59 9.53 -6.11
CA ILE A 185 -14.12 9.47 -6.24
C ILE A 185 -13.52 10.65 -5.48
N ARG A 186 -12.56 10.36 -4.60
CA ARG A 186 -11.85 11.31 -3.75
C ARG A 186 -10.36 11.16 -3.91
N GLU A 187 -9.66 12.22 -3.53
CA GLU A 187 -8.20 12.27 -3.50
C GLU A 187 -7.74 12.63 -2.09
N TYR A 188 -6.80 11.85 -1.59
CA TYR A 188 -6.06 12.10 -0.36
C TYR A 188 -4.71 12.77 -0.68
N SER A 189 -4.28 13.71 0.18
CA SER A 189 -2.99 14.39 0.12
C SER A 189 -2.24 14.20 1.44
N SER A 190 -1.00 13.71 1.38
CA SER A 190 -0.18 13.50 2.58
C SER A 190 0.24 14.81 3.25
N LYS A 191 0.53 15.86 2.48
CA LYS A 191 0.85 17.20 3.00
C LYS A 191 -0.31 17.85 3.76
N THR A 192 -1.52 17.78 3.20
CA THR A 192 -2.70 18.41 3.82
C THR A 192 -2.95 17.80 5.20
N THR A 193 -2.77 16.49 5.29
CA THR A 193 -2.92 15.72 6.54
C THR A 193 -1.82 16.05 7.54
N ASP A 194 -0.56 16.15 7.11
CA ASP A 194 0.56 16.54 7.98
C ASP A 194 0.38 17.95 8.57
N ILE A 195 -0.20 18.89 7.82
CA ILE A 195 -0.50 20.26 8.31
C ILE A 195 -1.62 20.22 9.36
N LEU A 196 -2.71 19.48 9.09
CA LEU A 196 -3.82 19.32 10.04
C LEU A 196 -3.36 18.64 11.34
N MET A 197 -2.51 17.61 11.24
CA MET A 197 -1.94 16.92 12.39
C MET A 197 -0.99 17.81 13.22
N LYS A 198 -0.13 18.60 12.58
CA LYS A 198 0.73 19.56 13.28
C LYS A 198 -0.10 20.60 14.01
N ASN A 199 -1.12 21.16 13.36
CA ASN A 199 -1.98 22.18 13.95
C ASN A 199 -2.80 21.62 15.12
N ASN A 200 -3.34 20.40 15.01
CA ASN A 200 -4.09 19.76 16.10
C ASN A 200 -3.21 19.40 17.30
N ARG A 201 -1.92 19.06 17.11
CA ARG A 201 -0.99 18.87 18.25
C ARG A 201 -0.75 20.14 19.05
N PHE A 202 -0.75 21.33 18.42
CA PHE A 202 -0.60 22.60 19.14
C PHE A 202 -1.79 22.93 20.04
N PHE A 203 -3.00 22.44 19.72
CA PHE A 203 -4.17 22.64 20.57
C PHE A 203 -4.22 21.69 21.78
N TYR A 204 -3.60 20.51 21.70
CA TYR A 204 -3.56 19.58 22.83
C TYR A 204 -2.47 19.90 23.87
N THR A 205 -1.31 20.43 23.47
CA THR A 205 -0.27 20.84 24.43
C THR A 205 -0.58 22.14 25.19
N ALA A 206 -1.58 22.91 24.75
CA ALA A 206 -1.99 24.14 25.45
C ALA A 206 -2.93 23.89 26.64
N SER A 207 -3.52 22.69 26.80
CA SER A 207 -4.51 22.42 27.85
C SER A 207 -3.94 21.87 29.17
N GLU A 208 -2.64 21.53 29.24
CA GLU A 208 -2.01 20.99 30.46
C GLU A 208 -1.31 22.04 31.35
N LYS A 209 -1.47 23.34 31.06
CA LYS A 209 -0.98 24.41 31.95
C LYS A 209 -2.10 25.34 32.37
N GLN A 210 -3.00 24.89 33.25
CA GLN A 210 -3.70 25.82 34.15
C GLN A 210 -4.34 25.12 35.37
N PHE A 211 -4.17 25.77 36.52
CA PHE A 211 -4.72 25.50 37.86
C PHE A 211 -3.98 24.53 38.80
N SER A 212 -2.84 24.97 39.32
CA SER A 212 -2.52 24.80 40.74
C SER A 212 -2.72 26.15 41.43
N VAL A 213 -3.80 26.28 42.20
CA VAL A 213 -4.02 27.41 43.11
C VAL A 213 -3.55 26.94 44.49
N ASP A 214 -2.43 27.50 44.95
CA ASP A 214 -1.96 27.34 46.32
C ASP A 214 -2.96 28.00 47.27
N PHE A 215 -3.68 27.19 48.04
CA PHE A 215 -4.37 27.67 49.24
C PHE A 215 -3.41 27.61 50.42
N ALA A 216 -2.66 28.70 50.63
CA ALA A 216 -2.14 29.02 51.95
C ALA A 216 -3.32 29.32 52.88
N ARG A 217 -3.54 28.49 53.89
CA ARG A 217 -4.33 28.84 55.07
C ARG A 217 -3.46 28.70 56.29
N GLY A 218 -3.31 29.84 56.97
CA GLY A 218 -2.58 29.98 58.21
C GLY A 218 -3.27 29.32 59.39
N ASP A 219 -2.42 29.12 60.39
CA ASP A 219 -2.68 28.61 61.73
C ASP A 219 -3.76 29.42 62.49
N PRO A 220 -4.40 28.79 63.48
CA PRO A 220 -4.71 29.43 64.75
C PRO A 220 -3.61 29.19 65.80
#